data_AF-A0A0N1I6D3-F1
#
_entry.id   AF-A0A0N1I6D3-F1
#
_cell.length_a   1.000
_cell.length_b   1.000
_cell.length_c   1.000
_cell.angle_alpha   90.00
_cell.angle_beta   90.00
_cell.angle_gamma   90.00
#
_symmetry.space_group_name_H-M   'P 1'
#
loop_
_entity.id
_entity.type
_entity.pdbx_description
1 polymer ?
#
loop_
_entity_poly.entity_id
_entity_poly.type
_entity_poly.pdbx_seq_one_letter_code
_entity_poly.pdbx_strand_id
1 'polypeptide(L)'
;MEILTQHLQAMADAVDFPLMDRWLEDHIDVPIVATVLYLGLVHVVRDGFMKSRPAYHLRALNIMWNLFLSFFSFVGAYYCTPRLYELVTAPVVSGLEPSSLRYVSNMTSSMRRNIVMPEDFREGVDAVGVRGSLDTSLCVYKDDMYRRNISGLLCLAFMFSKIPEMF
;
A
#
# COMPACT_ATOMS: atom_id res chain seq x y z
N MET A 1 1.15 -23.01 5.55
CA MET A 1 0.80 -21.57 5.53
C MET A 1 1.07 -20.91 6.87
N GLU A 2 0.70 -21.52 8.00
CA GLU A 2 0.91 -20.95 9.34
C GLU A 2 2.35 -20.49 9.62
N ILE A 3 3.36 -21.29 9.27
CA ILE A 3 4.78 -20.93 9.44
C ILE A 3 5.14 -19.67 8.63
N LEU A 4 4.69 -19.57 7.37
CA LEU A 4 4.94 -18.41 6.52
C LEU A 4 4.26 -17.16 7.08
N THR A 5 3.01 -17.30 7.52
CA THR A 5 2.25 -16.22 8.14
C THR A 5 2.89 -15.73 9.44
N GLN A 6 3.40 -16.63 10.28
CA GLN A 6 4.13 -16.28 11.50
C GLN A 6 5.42 -15.50 11.20
N HIS A 7 6.20 -15.93 10.20
CA HIS A 7 7.40 -15.21 9.81
C HIS A 7 7.09 -13.83 9.21
N LEU A 8 6.08 -13.73 8.35
CA LEU A 8 5.66 -12.47 7.77
C LEU A 8 5.12 -11.51 8.83
N GLN A 9 4.39 -12.01 9.83
CA GLN A 9 3.91 -11.20 10.94
C GLN A 9 5.09 -10.71 11.79
N ALA A 10 6.05 -11.57 12.13
CA ALA A 10 7.24 -11.17 12.88
C ALA A 10 8.08 -10.10 12.14
N MET A 11 8.15 -10.18 10.80
CA MET A 11 8.78 -9.15 9.98
C MET A 11 7.98 -7.85 9.99
N ALA A 12 6.64 -7.93 9.93
CA ALA A 12 5.79 -6.75 9.99
C ALA A 12 5.87 -6.05 11.35
N ASP A 13 5.91 -6.82 12.44
CA ASP A 13 6.01 -6.28 13.80
C ASP A 13 7.38 -5.64 14.08
N ALA A 14 8.42 -6.02 13.33
CA ALA A 14 9.74 -5.39 13.40
C ALA A 14 9.81 -4.05 12.65
N VAL A 15 8.81 -3.71 11.83
CA VAL A 15 8.75 -2.46 11.07
C VAL A 15 7.93 -1.43 11.85
N ASP A 16 8.58 -0.33 12.22
CA ASP A 16 7.90 0.84 12.81
C ASP A 16 7.15 1.63 11.72
N PHE A 17 5.98 1.12 11.31
CA PHE A 17 5.11 1.77 10.33
C PHE A 17 4.80 3.25 10.65
N PRO A 18 4.51 3.65 11.91
CA PRO A 18 4.22 5.06 12.21
C PRO A 18 5.41 6.00 12.00
N LEU A 19 6.63 5.51 12.24
CA LEU A 19 7.85 6.29 11.99
C LEU A 19 8.09 6.42 10.49
N MET A 20 7.92 5.31 9.75
CA MET A 20 8.06 5.28 8.30
C MET A 20 7.07 6.23 7.62
N ASP A 21 5.81 6.26 8.07
CA ASP A 21 4.77 7.13 7.52
C ASP A 21 5.12 8.61 7.69
N ARG A 22 5.54 9.01 8.90
CA ARG A 22 5.99 10.39 9.14
C ARG A 22 7.21 10.74 8.30
N TRP A 23 8.15 9.81 8.18
CA TRP A 23 9.34 10.03 7.37
C TRP A 23 9.00 10.21 5.89
N LEU A 24 8.09 9.40 5.33
CA LEU A 24 7.60 9.51 3.96
C LEU A 24 6.83 10.81 3.71
N GLU A 25 6.00 11.24 4.68
CA GLU A 25 5.29 12.52 4.63
C GLU A 25 6.27 13.70 4.62
N ASP A 26 7.32 13.65 5.46
CA ASP A 26 8.33 14.69 5.55
C ASP A 26 9.30 14.69 4.35
N HIS A 27 9.49 13.55 3.67
CA HIS A 27 10.47 13.36 2.60
C HIS A 27 9.83 12.92 1.28
N ILE A 28 8.73 13.57 0.88
CA ILE A 28 8.06 13.33 -0.41
C ILE A 28 8.97 13.65 -1.62
N ASP A 29 10.01 14.45 -1.40
CA ASP A 29 11.03 14.81 -2.38
C ASP A 29 11.92 13.63 -2.77
N VAL A 30 12.23 12.72 -1.84
CA VAL A 30 13.08 11.55 -2.08
C VAL A 30 12.57 10.65 -3.22
N PRO A 31 11.31 10.17 -3.23
CA PRO A 31 10.79 9.35 -4.34
C PRO A 31 10.73 10.14 -5.66
N ILE A 32 10.50 11.45 -5.61
CA ILE A 32 10.49 12.32 -6.81
C ILE A 32 11.90 12.38 -7.41
N VAL A 33 12.90 12.70 -6.58
CA VAL A 33 14.31 12.77 -7.01
C VAL A 33 14.79 11.43 -7.52
N ALA A 34 14.48 10.32 -6.83
CA ALA A 34 14.83 8.98 -7.28
C ALA A 34 14.23 8.66 -8.67
N THR A 35 12.97 9.03 -8.90
CA THR A 35 12.29 8.83 -10.20
C THR A 35 12.92 9.68 -11.30
N VAL A 36 13.22 10.94 -11.02
CA VAL A 36 13.88 11.85 -11.99
C VAL A 36 15.29 11.35 -12.33
N LEU A 37 16.06 10.93 -11.34
CA LEU A 37 17.39 10.34 -11.54
C LEU A 37 17.31 9.06 -12.36
N TYR A 38 16.32 8.20 -12.09
CA TYR A 38 16.08 6.98 -12.86
C TYR A 38 15.80 7.29 -14.34
N LEU A 39 14.86 8.19 -14.62
CA LEU A 39 14.54 8.60 -16.00
C LEU A 39 15.77 9.21 -16.69
N GLY A 40 16.51 10.06 -15.99
CA GLY A 40 17.77 10.62 -16.47
C GLY A 40 18.79 9.54 -16.81
N LEU A 41 18.99 8.57 -15.92
CA LEU A 41 19.92 7.46 -16.10
C LEU A 41 19.51 6.57 -17.27
N VAL A 42 18.24 6.20 -17.40
CA VAL A 42 17.73 5.39 -18.52
C VAL A 42 17.97 6.10 -19.85
N HIS A 43 17.68 7.40 -19.95
CA HIS A 43 17.91 8.14 -21.18
C HIS A 43 19.41 8.31 -21.50
N VAL A 44 20.24 8.68 -20.52
CA VAL A 44 21.68 8.91 -20.71
C VAL A 44 22.42 7.60 -21.01
N VAL A 45 22.14 6.52 -20.28
CA VAL A 45 22.79 5.21 -20.49
C VAL A 45 22.38 4.60 -21.82
N ARG A 46 21.08 4.73 -22.18
CA ARG A 46 20.58 4.27 -23.49
C ARG A 46 21.28 4.98 -24.64
N ASP A 47 21.33 6.31 -24.61
CA ASP A 47 21.83 7.10 -25.74
C ASP A 47 23.36 7.20 -25.79
N GLY A 48 24.04 7.19 -24.64
CA GLY A 48 25.49 7.37 -24.55
C GLY A 48 26.30 6.08 -24.50
N PHE A 49 25.83 5.05 -23.79
CA PHE A 49 26.66 3.87 -23.47
C PHE A 49 26.21 2.59 -24.19
N MET A 50 24.91 2.44 -24.44
CA MET A 50 24.32 1.22 -25.00
C MET A 50 24.21 1.21 -26.54
N LYS A 51 24.31 2.36 -27.22
CA LYS A 51 24.20 2.44 -28.70
C LYS A 51 25.26 1.63 -29.45
N SER A 52 26.46 1.48 -28.89
CA SER A 52 27.59 0.81 -29.54
C SER A 52 27.78 -0.65 -29.11
N ARG A 53 26.88 -1.21 -28.30
CA ARG A 53 27.03 -2.56 -27.73
C ARG A 53 25.88 -3.49 -28.17
N PRO A 54 26.17 -4.79 -28.37
CA PRO A 54 25.12 -5.79 -28.61
C PRO A 54 24.24 -5.97 -27.37
N ALA A 55 22.98 -6.31 -27.59
CA ALA A 55 22.01 -6.52 -26.51
C ALA A 55 22.45 -7.65 -25.55
N TYR A 56 22.32 -7.41 -24.25
CA TYR A 56 22.65 -8.41 -23.24
C TYR A 56 21.65 -9.58 -23.26
N HIS A 57 22.15 -10.82 -23.21
CA HIS A 57 21.33 -12.03 -23.13
C HIS A 57 20.86 -12.32 -21.70
N LEU A 58 20.05 -11.42 -21.13
CA LEU A 58 19.52 -11.49 -19.75
C LEU A 58 18.29 -12.38 -19.60
N ARG A 59 18.10 -13.37 -20.49
CA ARG A 59 16.87 -14.17 -20.55
C ARG A 59 16.59 -14.91 -19.24
N ALA A 60 17.61 -15.54 -18.65
CA ALA A 60 17.46 -16.27 -17.38
C ALA A 60 17.12 -15.33 -16.22
N LEU A 61 17.79 -14.18 -16.15
CA LEU A 61 17.52 -13.16 -15.13
C LEU A 61 16.10 -12.60 -15.28
N ASN A 62 15.67 -12.29 -16.50
CA ASN A 62 14.31 -11.83 -16.76
C ASN A 62 13.25 -12.88 -16.39
N ILE A 63 13.51 -14.18 -16.66
CA ILE A 63 12.60 -15.26 -16.25
C ILE A 63 12.51 -15.37 -14.73
N MET A 64 13.66 -15.41 -14.03
CA MET A 64 13.67 -15.48 -12.57
C MET A 64 12.99 -14.27 -11.93
N TRP A 65 13.23 -13.09 -12.49
CA TRP A 65 12.65 -11.85 -12.04
C TRP A 65 11.12 -11.83 -12.21
N ASN A 66 10.61 -12.19 -13.39
CA ASN A 66 9.17 -12.29 -13.62
C ASN A 66 8.49 -13.35 -12.73
N LEU A 67 9.17 -14.47 -12.47
CA LEU A 67 8.67 -15.51 -11.58
C LEU A 67 8.60 -15.02 -10.13
N PHE A 68 9.63 -14.29 -9.68
CA PHE A 68 9.64 -13.64 -8.37
C PHE A 68 8.48 -12.64 -8.24
N LEU A 69 8.28 -11.75 -9.23
CA LEU A 69 7.17 -10.80 -9.23
C LEU A 69 5.80 -11.48 -9.22
N SER A 70 5.65 -12.58 -9.96
CA SER A 70 4.40 -13.33 -10.03
C SER A 70 4.08 -13.98 -8.69
N PHE A 71 5.07 -14.59 -8.04
CA PHE A 71 4.93 -15.15 -6.70
C PHE A 71 4.61 -14.05 -5.68
N PHE A 72 5.33 -12.95 -5.73
CA PHE A 72 5.11 -11.80 -4.86
C PHE A 72 3.70 -11.24 -5.00
N SER A 73 3.23 -11.06 -6.24
CA SER A 73 1.88 -10.58 -6.55
C SER A 73 0.80 -11.56 -6.08
N PHE A 74 1.06 -12.86 -6.21
CA PHE A 74 0.15 -13.90 -5.71
C PHE A 74 0.03 -13.86 -4.18
N VAL A 75 1.15 -13.73 -3.46
CA VAL A 75 1.15 -13.59 -1.99
C VAL A 75 0.44 -12.28 -1.58
N GLY A 76 0.74 -11.17 -2.26
CA GLY A 76 0.05 -9.89 -2.07
C GLY A 76 -1.46 -10.01 -2.26
N ALA A 77 -1.90 -10.63 -3.36
CA ALA A 77 -3.32 -10.87 -3.63
C ALA A 77 -3.96 -11.78 -2.57
N TYR A 78 -3.27 -12.81 -2.10
CA TYR A 78 -3.78 -13.74 -1.09
C TYR A 78 -4.11 -13.04 0.23
N TYR A 79 -3.30 -12.06 0.66
CA TYR A 79 -3.55 -11.31 1.91
C TYR A 79 -4.44 -10.08 1.71
N CYS A 80 -4.35 -9.39 0.57
CA CYS A 80 -5.12 -8.16 0.32
C CYS A 80 -6.57 -8.43 -0.13
N THR A 81 -6.82 -9.49 -0.91
CA THR A 81 -8.16 -9.82 -1.42
C THR A 81 -9.20 -10.09 -0.32
N PRO A 82 -8.94 -10.93 0.71
CA PRO A 82 -9.92 -11.18 1.76
C PRO A 82 -10.22 -9.90 2.57
N ARG A 83 -9.21 -9.05 2.79
CA ARG A 83 -9.38 -7.76 3.47
C ARG A 83 -10.22 -6.78 2.67
N LEU A 84 -10.00 -6.72 1.35
CA LEU A 84 -10.84 -5.93 0.46
C LEU A 84 -12.29 -6.46 0.44
N TYR A 85 -12.46 -7.78 0.41
CA TYR A 85 -13.78 -8.41 0.46
C TYR A 85 -14.53 -8.09 1.76
N GLU A 86 -13.83 -8.16 2.91
CA GLU A 86 -14.37 -7.72 4.20
C GLU A 86 -14.83 -6.25 4.14
N LEU A 87 -14.03 -5.34 3.61
CA LEU A 87 -14.39 -3.91 3.48
C LEU A 87 -15.60 -3.66 2.57
N VAL A 88 -15.74 -4.43 1.50
CA VAL A 88 -16.84 -4.26 0.53
C VAL A 88 -18.14 -4.83 1.07
N THR A 89 -18.08 -5.95 1.81
CA THR A 89 -19.26 -6.69 2.26
C THR A 89 -19.66 -6.44 3.72
N ALA A 90 -18.80 -5.81 4.52
CA ALA A 90 -19.07 -5.60 5.94
C ALA A 90 -20.32 -4.72 6.17
N PRO A 91 -21.22 -5.12 7.09
CA PRO A 91 -22.40 -4.32 7.41
C PRO A 91 -22.01 -2.97 8.02
N VAL A 92 -21.00 -2.96 8.90
CA VAL A 92 -20.39 -1.75 9.48
C VAL A 92 -18.90 -2.03 9.70
N VAL A 93 -18.06 -1.12 9.21
CA VAL A 93 -16.63 -1.07 9.49
C VAL A 93 -16.42 -0.08 10.61
N SER A 94 -16.17 -0.57 11.83
CA SER A 94 -15.91 0.22 13.03
C SER A 94 -14.41 0.47 13.24
N GLY A 95 -14.08 1.55 13.94
CA GLY A 95 -12.70 1.90 14.28
C GLY A 95 -12.02 2.86 13.30
N LEU A 96 -12.75 3.82 12.75
CA LEU A 96 -12.13 5.01 12.15
C LEU A 96 -11.67 5.94 13.28
N GLU A 97 -10.38 6.31 13.25
CA GLU A 97 -9.81 7.21 14.25
C GLU A 97 -10.48 8.60 14.18
N PRO A 98 -10.57 9.34 15.29
CA PRO A 98 -11.15 10.69 15.28
C PRO A 98 -10.41 11.67 14.35
N SER A 99 -9.14 11.43 14.05
CA SER A 99 -8.38 12.22 13.05
C SER A 99 -8.92 12.03 11.63
N SER A 100 -9.48 10.85 11.31
CA SER A 100 -10.17 10.57 10.05
C SER A 100 -11.49 11.34 9.93
N LEU A 101 -12.11 11.77 11.05
CA LEU A 101 -13.29 12.63 11.05
C LEU A 101 -13.00 14.05 10.53
N ARG A 102 -11.75 14.51 10.60
CA ARG A 102 -11.35 15.78 9.97
C ARG A 102 -11.59 15.74 8.46
N TYR A 103 -11.44 14.57 7.84
CA TYR A 103 -11.79 14.33 6.43
C TYR A 103 -13.30 14.19 6.18
N VAL A 104 -14.10 13.81 7.19
CA VAL A 104 -15.56 13.72 7.08
C VAL A 104 -16.21 15.09 6.82
N SER A 105 -15.60 16.18 7.32
CA SER A 105 -16.05 17.54 7.02
C SER A 105 -15.98 17.90 5.51
N ASN A 106 -15.01 17.30 4.80
CA ASN A 106 -14.80 17.46 3.36
C ASN A 106 -15.36 16.29 2.52
N MET A 107 -16.05 15.34 3.14
CA MET A 107 -16.64 14.22 2.40
C MET A 107 -17.82 14.68 1.53
N THR A 108 -17.88 14.11 0.33
CA THR A 108 -19.02 14.28 -0.57
C THR A 108 -20.31 13.73 0.05
N SER A 109 -21.46 14.30 -0.34
CA SER A 109 -22.78 13.90 0.19
C SER A 109 -23.08 12.41 0.00
N SER A 110 -22.45 11.74 -0.97
CA SER A 110 -22.56 10.30 -1.18
C SER A 110 -21.87 9.48 -0.08
N MET A 111 -20.69 9.88 0.38
CA MET A 111 -19.97 9.19 1.47
C MET A 111 -20.67 9.38 2.82
N ARG A 112 -21.24 10.57 3.07
CA ARG A 112 -21.95 10.87 4.32
C ARG A 112 -23.14 9.93 4.57
N ARG A 113 -23.77 9.41 3.51
CA ARG A 113 -24.88 8.44 3.61
C ARG A 113 -24.46 7.06 4.11
N ASN A 114 -23.17 6.72 4.00
CA ASN A 114 -22.65 5.44 4.45
C ASN A 114 -22.13 5.50 5.89
N ILE A 115 -22.15 6.67 6.53
CA ILE A 115 -21.71 6.85 7.91
C ILE A 115 -22.80 6.34 8.86
N VAL A 116 -22.42 5.43 9.75
CA VAL A 116 -23.24 4.92 10.85
C VAL A 116 -22.70 5.52 12.14
N MET A 117 -23.41 6.51 12.68
CA MET A 117 -23.10 7.08 13.99
C MET A 117 -23.84 6.28 15.07
N PRO A 118 -23.16 5.87 16.15
CA PRO A 118 -23.83 5.31 17.32
C PRO A 118 -24.75 6.37 17.96
N GLU A 119 -25.86 5.95 18.57
CA GLU A 119 -26.86 6.88 19.15
C GLU A 119 -26.28 7.78 20.26
N ASP A 120 -25.26 7.29 20.99
CA ASP A 120 -24.57 8.01 22.07
C ASP A 120 -23.24 8.65 21.62
N PHE A 121 -23.14 9.07 20.36
CA PHE A 121 -21.89 9.58 19.79
C PHE A 121 -21.31 10.79 20.56
N ARG A 122 -20.14 10.62 21.16
CA ARG A 122 -19.33 11.68 21.74
C ARG A 122 -18.22 12.07 20.76
N GLU A 123 -18.34 13.28 20.24
CA GLU A 123 -17.36 13.87 19.32
C GLU A 123 -15.95 13.84 19.93
N GLY A 124 -14.99 13.22 19.22
CA GLY A 124 -13.59 13.10 19.66
C GLY A 124 -13.27 11.92 20.58
N VAL A 125 -14.27 11.12 20.99
CA VAL A 125 -14.07 9.92 21.82
C VAL A 125 -14.51 8.66 21.10
N ASP A 126 -15.64 8.71 20.41
CA ASP A 126 -16.24 7.51 19.80
C ASP A 126 -15.81 7.34 18.35
N ALA A 127 -15.46 6.10 17.99
CA ALA A 127 -15.14 5.74 16.62
C ALA A 127 -16.43 5.71 15.78
N VAL A 128 -16.41 6.38 14.64
CA VAL A 128 -17.52 6.35 13.70
C VAL A 128 -17.46 5.07 12.86
N GLY A 129 -18.61 4.45 12.63
CA GLY A 129 -18.74 3.31 11.73
C GLY A 129 -19.03 3.78 10.31
N VAL A 130 -18.50 3.07 9.31
CA VAL A 130 -18.92 3.28 7.90
C VAL A 130 -19.39 1.97 7.31
N ARG A 131 -20.51 1.98 6.61
CA ARG A 131 -21.05 0.81 5.90
C ARG A 131 -20.09 0.37 4.80
N GLY A 132 -19.85 -0.93 4.72
CA GLY A 132 -19.05 -1.52 3.64
C GLY A 132 -19.72 -1.29 2.28
N SER A 133 -18.91 -0.83 1.33
CA SER A 133 -19.28 -0.57 -0.06
C SER A 133 -18.01 -0.44 -0.90
N LEU A 134 -18.12 -0.58 -2.22
CA LEU A 134 -17.02 -0.29 -3.13
C LEU A 134 -16.52 1.16 -2.97
N ASP A 135 -17.44 2.12 -2.85
CA ASP A 135 -17.08 3.52 -2.62
C ASP A 135 -16.33 3.70 -1.29
N THR A 136 -16.77 2.99 -0.25
CA THR A 136 -16.10 2.99 1.06
C THR A 136 -14.70 2.40 0.95
N SER A 137 -14.50 1.32 0.19
CA SER A 137 -13.18 0.70 0.02
C SER A 137 -12.15 1.59 -0.69
N LEU A 138 -12.62 2.52 -1.54
CA LEU A 138 -11.76 3.45 -2.28
C LEU A 138 -11.49 4.74 -1.50
N CYS A 139 -12.44 5.18 -0.69
CA CYS A 139 -12.41 6.51 -0.08
C CYS A 139 -12.20 6.50 1.44
N VAL A 140 -12.40 5.37 2.09
CA VAL A 140 -12.19 5.20 3.53
C VAL A 140 -10.95 4.37 3.75
N TYR A 141 -9.89 5.06 4.17
CA TYR A 141 -8.61 4.46 4.46
C TYR A 141 -8.56 4.06 5.94
N LYS A 142 -8.41 2.77 6.23
CA LYS A 142 -8.19 2.27 7.60
C LYS A 142 -6.73 1.88 7.75
N ASP A 143 -5.98 2.66 8.53
CA ASP A 143 -4.54 2.50 8.69
C ASP A 143 -4.15 1.09 9.19
N ASP A 144 -4.96 0.50 10.06
CA ASP A 144 -4.71 -0.86 10.59
C ASP A 144 -4.87 -1.98 9.54
N MET A 145 -5.60 -1.74 8.44
CA MET A 145 -5.84 -2.76 7.42
C MET A 145 -4.84 -2.73 6.27
N TYR A 146 -4.42 -1.54 5.84
CA TYR A 146 -3.59 -1.38 4.63
C TYR A 146 -2.14 -0.97 4.93
N ARG A 147 -1.92 -0.22 6.01
CA ARG A 147 -0.61 0.32 6.38
C ARG A 147 0.12 -0.53 7.40
N ARG A 148 -0.58 -1.38 8.15
CA ARG A 148 -0.02 -2.20 9.24
C ARG A 148 -0.17 -3.70 8.93
N ASN A 149 0.57 -4.53 9.67
CA ASN A 149 0.61 -5.98 9.53
C ASN A 149 1.19 -6.47 8.18
N ILE A 150 0.95 -7.75 7.87
CA ILE A 150 1.45 -8.43 6.66
C ILE A 150 1.09 -7.67 5.38
N SER A 151 -0.09 -7.06 5.31
CA SER A 151 -0.51 -6.27 4.14
C SER A 151 0.36 -5.04 3.92
N GLY A 152 0.68 -4.30 4.99
CA GLY A 152 1.63 -3.17 4.92
C GLY A 152 3.05 -3.60 4.54
N LEU A 153 3.52 -4.72 5.11
CA LEU A 153 4.81 -5.32 4.75
C LEU A 153 4.87 -5.72 3.27
N LEU A 154 3.80 -6.30 2.73
CA LEU A 154 3.72 -6.67 1.32
C LEU A 154 3.59 -5.43 0.42
N CYS A 155 2.89 -4.38 0.84
CA CYS A 155 2.90 -3.11 0.10
C CYS A 155 4.31 -2.48 0.06
N LEU A 156 5.03 -2.45 1.19
CA LEU A 156 6.42 -1.99 1.24
C LEU A 156 7.33 -2.86 0.39
N ALA A 157 7.27 -4.17 0.56
CA ALA A 157 8.06 -5.11 -0.21
C ALA A 157 7.74 -5.02 -1.70
N PHE A 158 6.51 -4.69 -2.11
CA PHE A 158 6.16 -4.40 -3.51
C PHE A 158 6.90 -3.16 -4.00
N MET A 159 6.82 -2.06 -3.25
CA MET A 159 7.48 -0.80 -3.59
C MET A 159 9.00 -0.98 -3.70
N PHE A 160 9.61 -1.70 -2.75
CA PHE A 160 11.03 -2.04 -2.79
C PHE A 160 11.36 -3.06 -3.89
N SER A 161 10.47 -4.00 -4.20
CA SER A 161 10.67 -4.96 -5.31
C SER A 161 10.68 -4.29 -6.67
N LYS A 162 10.10 -3.10 -6.80
CA LYS A 162 10.19 -2.32 -8.04
C LYS A 162 11.54 -1.61 -8.17
N ILE A 163 12.35 -1.52 -7.10
CA ILE A 163 13.68 -0.89 -7.18
C ILE A 163 14.65 -1.66 -8.09
N PRO A 164 14.74 -3.00 -8.05
CA PRO A 164 15.57 -3.72 -9.01
C PRO A 164 14.98 -3.83 -10.43
N GLU A 165 13.67 -3.61 -10.64
CA GLU A 165 13.12 -3.38 -11.99
C GLU A 165 13.61 -2.07 -12.63
N MET A 166 14.12 -1.15 -11.80
CA MET A 166 14.65 0.14 -12.23
C MET A 166 16.15 0.10 -12.58
N PHE A 167 16.78 -1.08 -12.73
CA PHE A 167 18.19 -1.21 -13.13
C PHE A 167 18.42 -2.20 -14.28
#